data_AF-A0A3N4TA18-F1
#
_entry.id   AF-A0A3N4TA18-F1
#
_cell.length_a   1.000
_cell.length_b   1.000
_cell.length_c   1.000
_cell.angle_alpha   90.00
_cell.angle_beta   90.00
_cell.angle_gamma   90.00
#
_symmetry.space_group_name_H-M   'P 1'
#
loop_
_entity.id
_entity.type
_entity.pdbx_description
1 polymer ?
#
loop_
_entity_poly.entity_id
_entity_poly.type
_entity_poly.pdbx_seq_one_letter_code
_entity_poly.pdbx_strand_id
1 'polypeptide(L)'
;MNTLLAEVLDAHGGLARWNALTTVRATIVRGGDMFVIKGMPQDPTPREMTVWLHEQHASVTPFGAPDQKTDFTADRISIEKLDGRVVAERDQPRKSFSGHELDTPWDPLDRAYFNGYALWTYLTTPFLLSMPGFTVTEIEPWREGDERPPSGPGSGDCPHRFGRPGVWWAGGSRLLPRCRRRTVPR
;
A
#
# COMPACT_ATOMS: atom_id res chain seq x y z
N MET A 1 -9.45 -21.76 5.53
CA MET A 1 -8.71 -20.57 6.01
C MET A 1 -7.91 -21.00 7.24
N ASN A 2 -6.59 -20.76 7.27
CA ASN A 2 -5.77 -21.11 8.44
C ASN A 2 -6.12 -20.17 9.62
N THR A 3 -5.99 -20.69 10.86
CA THR A 3 -6.26 -20.00 12.13
C THR A 3 -5.62 -18.61 12.22
N LEU A 4 -4.33 -18.48 11.90
CA LEU A 4 -3.62 -17.20 11.97
C LEU A 4 -4.21 -16.15 11.04
N LEU A 5 -4.57 -16.52 9.80
CA LEU A 5 -5.19 -15.58 8.88
C LEU A 5 -6.56 -15.13 9.40
N ALA A 6 -7.37 -16.03 9.97
CA ALA A 6 -8.64 -15.65 10.56
C ALA A 6 -8.47 -14.64 11.71
N GLU A 7 -7.53 -14.88 12.62
CA GLU A 7 -7.21 -13.96 13.72
C GLU A 7 -6.75 -12.59 13.23
N VAL A 8 -5.89 -12.55 12.20
CA VAL A 8 -5.42 -11.31 11.58
C VAL A 8 -6.59 -10.55 10.95
N LEU A 9 -7.48 -11.22 10.22
CA LEU A 9 -8.65 -10.58 9.60
C LEU A 9 -9.60 -10.00 10.64
N ASP A 10 -9.86 -10.75 11.72
CA ASP A 10 -10.73 -10.30 12.81
C ASP A 10 -10.15 -9.08 13.54
N ALA A 11 -8.83 -9.06 13.77
CA ALA A 11 -8.14 -7.89 14.32
C ALA A 11 -8.23 -6.64 13.43
N HIS A 12 -8.43 -6.81 12.12
CA HIS A 12 -8.61 -5.71 11.15
C HIS A 12 -10.08 -5.36 10.89
N GLY A 13 -11.02 -5.89 11.68
CA GLY A 13 -12.45 -5.56 11.62
C GLY A 13 -13.33 -6.63 10.97
N GLY A 14 -12.75 -7.77 10.60
CA GLY A 14 -13.44 -8.96 10.15
C GLY A 14 -13.99 -8.90 8.71
N LEU A 15 -14.21 -10.09 8.13
CA LEU A 15 -14.69 -10.22 6.75
C LEU A 15 -16.09 -9.66 6.52
N ALA A 16 -16.97 -9.70 7.52
CA ALA A 16 -18.32 -9.18 7.39
C ALA A 16 -18.33 -7.68 7.08
N ARG A 17 -17.48 -6.90 7.77
CA ARG A 17 -17.35 -5.45 7.50
C ARG A 17 -16.68 -5.21 6.15
N TRP A 18 -15.61 -5.95 5.86
CA TRP A 18 -14.90 -5.86 4.59
C TRP A 18 -15.84 -6.05 3.39
N ASN A 19 -16.64 -7.12 3.40
CA ASN A 19 -17.57 -7.46 2.32
C ASN A 19 -18.75 -6.47 2.19
N ALA A 20 -18.99 -5.64 3.21
CA ALA A 20 -20.03 -4.60 3.17
C ALA A 20 -19.53 -3.27 2.58
N LEU A 21 -18.23 -3.13 2.35
CA LEU A 21 -17.61 -1.90 1.84
C LEU A 21 -17.14 -2.11 0.40
N THR A 22 -17.29 -1.09 -0.44
CA THR A 22 -16.90 -1.17 -1.85
C THR A 22 -15.61 -0.44 -2.16
N THR A 23 -15.34 0.67 -1.46
CA THR A 23 -14.19 1.53 -1.72
C THR A 23 -13.59 2.08 -0.43
N VAL A 24 -12.28 2.31 -0.43
CA VAL A 24 -11.58 3.14 0.56
C VAL A 24 -11.05 4.39 -0.13
N ARG A 25 -11.17 5.53 0.56
CA ARG A 25 -10.52 6.79 0.19
C ARG A 25 -9.52 7.19 1.25
N ALA A 26 -8.33 7.59 0.83
CA ALA A 26 -7.26 8.04 1.72
C ALA A 26 -6.53 9.24 1.13
N THR A 27 -6.20 10.21 1.97
CA THR A 27 -5.25 11.26 1.61
C THR A 27 -3.83 10.75 1.78
N ILE A 28 -3.05 10.78 0.71
CA ILE A 28 -1.67 10.27 0.67
C ILE A 28 -0.66 11.38 0.41
N VAL A 29 0.51 11.24 1.00
CA VAL A 29 1.74 11.95 0.62
C VAL A 29 2.78 10.87 0.36
N ARG A 30 3.49 10.95 -0.77
CA ARG A 30 4.45 9.93 -1.20
C ARG A 30 5.84 10.55 -1.34
N GLY A 31 6.85 9.76 -1.05
CA GLY A 31 8.26 10.15 -1.17
C GLY A 31 9.17 8.94 -1.05
N GLY A 32 10.47 9.21 -0.92
CA GLY A 32 11.52 8.20 -0.80
C GLY A 32 12.45 8.17 -2.01
N ASP A 33 13.68 7.71 -1.79
CA ASP A 33 14.79 7.80 -2.74
C ASP A 33 14.55 7.03 -4.04
N MET A 34 13.72 5.98 -3.99
CA MET A 34 13.30 5.23 -5.18
C MET A 34 12.74 6.16 -6.26
N PHE A 35 11.88 7.12 -5.91
CA PHE A 35 11.30 8.04 -6.89
C PHE A 35 12.34 8.97 -7.51
N VAL A 36 13.39 9.32 -6.77
CA VAL A 36 14.53 10.12 -7.28
C VAL A 36 15.35 9.28 -8.26
N ILE A 37 15.68 8.04 -7.88
CA ILE A 37 16.41 7.08 -8.74
C ILE A 37 15.66 6.84 -10.05
N LYS A 38 14.32 6.77 -10.00
CA LYS A 38 13.46 6.59 -11.17
C LYS A 38 13.24 7.87 -12.01
N GLY A 39 13.91 8.98 -11.68
CA GLY A 39 13.79 10.24 -12.42
C GLY A 39 12.46 10.98 -12.22
N MET A 40 11.71 10.64 -11.16
CA MET A 40 10.35 11.12 -10.90
C MET A 40 10.20 11.63 -9.45
N PRO A 41 11.00 12.62 -9.00
CA PRO A 41 10.94 13.10 -7.62
C PRO A 41 9.50 13.51 -7.25
N GLN A 42 9.09 13.17 -6.02
CA GLN A 42 7.75 13.47 -5.52
C GLN A 42 7.74 14.75 -4.71
N ASP A 43 6.76 15.60 -4.95
CA ASP A 43 6.43 16.74 -4.10
C ASP A 43 5.56 16.30 -2.90
N PRO A 44 5.55 17.07 -1.79
CA PRO A 44 4.79 16.75 -0.59
C PRO A 44 3.29 17.04 -0.71
N THR A 45 2.76 17.34 -1.91
CA THR A 45 1.35 17.71 -2.07
C THR A 45 0.46 16.51 -1.77
N PRO A 46 -0.51 16.65 -0.84
CA PRO A 46 -1.48 15.61 -0.57
C PRO A 46 -2.32 15.29 -1.80
N ARG A 47 -2.58 14.02 -2.03
CA ARG A 47 -3.41 13.50 -3.12
C ARG A 47 -4.47 12.59 -2.55
N GLU A 48 -5.62 12.50 -3.18
CA GLU A 48 -6.64 11.52 -2.83
C GLU A 48 -6.40 10.23 -3.59
N MET A 49 -6.32 9.13 -2.85
CA MET A 49 -6.28 7.76 -3.36
C MET A 49 -7.64 7.11 -3.13
N THR A 50 -8.23 6.58 -4.19
CA THR A 50 -9.41 5.70 -4.12
C THR A 50 -9.00 4.28 -4.50
N VAL A 51 -9.40 3.31 -3.70
CA VAL A 51 -9.14 1.87 -3.91
C VAL A 51 -10.48 1.14 -3.89
N TRP A 52 -10.73 0.32 -4.90
CA TRP A 52 -11.86 -0.61 -4.92
C TRP A 52 -11.46 -1.91 -4.23
N LEU A 53 -12.28 -2.35 -3.28
CA LEU A 53 -11.86 -3.39 -2.33
C LEU A 53 -11.93 -4.81 -2.89
N HIS A 54 -12.79 -5.03 -3.88
CA HIS A 54 -13.11 -6.38 -4.37
C HIS A 54 -12.60 -6.66 -5.78
N GLU A 55 -11.87 -5.71 -6.35
CA GLU A 55 -11.25 -5.79 -7.66
C GLU A 55 -9.93 -5.02 -7.63
N GLN A 56 -8.94 -5.44 -8.42
CA GLN A 56 -7.64 -4.78 -8.46
C GLN A 56 -7.73 -3.46 -9.23
N HIS A 57 -8.36 -2.45 -8.61
CA HIS A 57 -8.62 -1.14 -9.19
C HIS A 57 -8.31 -0.02 -8.21
N ALA A 58 -7.64 1.02 -8.71
CA ALA A 58 -7.24 2.17 -7.94
C ALA A 58 -7.18 3.45 -8.81
N SER A 59 -7.35 4.60 -8.16
CA SER A 59 -7.23 5.92 -8.79
C SER A 59 -6.58 6.91 -7.83
N VAL A 60 -5.66 7.73 -8.33
CA VAL A 60 -5.13 8.87 -7.60
C VAL A 60 -5.44 10.18 -8.32
N THR A 61 -5.85 11.19 -7.57
CA THR A 61 -6.09 12.55 -8.06
C THR A 61 -5.58 13.59 -7.05
N PRO A 62 -4.89 14.66 -7.48
CA PRO A 62 -4.42 14.92 -8.84
C PRO A 62 -3.16 14.08 -9.19
N PHE A 63 -2.92 13.87 -10.49
CA PHE A 63 -1.74 13.20 -11.02
C PHE A 63 -1.15 13.93 -12.23
N GLY A 64 0.05 14.51 -12.10
CA GLY A 64 0.74 15.22 -13.18
C GLY A 64 0.18 16.63 -13.46
N ALA A 65 -1.14 16.81 -13.41
CA ALA A 65 -1.81 18.11 -13.45
C ALA A 65 -3.03 18.14 -12.51
N PRO A 66 -3.52 19.34 -12.11
CA PRO A 66 -4.68 19.46 -11.20
C PRO A 66 -5.96 18.82 -11.72
N ASP A 67 -6.12 18.74 -13.04
CA ASP A 67 -7.31 18.21 -13.71
C ASP A 67 -7.09 16.78 -14.24
N GLN A 68 -6.12 16.04 -13.70
CA GLN A 68 -5.79 14.68 -14.12
C GLN A 68 -5.88 13.67 -12.97
N LYS A 69 -6.38 12.48 -13.26
CA LYS A 69 -6.43 11.31 -12.37
C LYS A 69 -5.82 10.09 -13.06
N THR A 70 -5.46 9.07 -12.30
CA THR A 70 -5.13 7.74 -12.87
C THR A 70 -6.36 6.83 -12.87
N ASP A 71 -6.39 5.85 -13.77
CA ASP A 71 -7.31 4.70 -13.70
C ASP A 71 -6.50 3.42 -13.86
N PHE A 72 -6.22 2.77 -12.73
CA PHE A 72 -5.39 1.57 -12.67
C PHE A 72 -6.25 0.32 -12.60
N THR A 73 -6.01 -0.64 -13.46
CA THR A 73 -6.42 -2.04 -13.30
C THR A 73 -5.21 -2.96 -13.47
N ALA A 74 -5.37 -4.26 -13.21
CA ALA A 74 -4.31 -5.26 -13.42
C ALA A 74 -3.72 -5.22 -14.83
N ASP A 75 -4.58 -5.02 -15.84
CA ASP A 75 -4.24 -5.15 -17.26
C ASP A 75 -4.19 -3.82 -18.02
N ARG A 76 -4.56 -2.70 -17.40
CA ARG A 76 -4.55 -1.37 -18.04
C ARG A 76 -4.23 -0.27 -17.03
N ILE A 77 -3.48 0.73 -17.46
CA ILE A 77 -3.30 1.99 -16.74
C ILE A 77 -3.59 3.16 -17.68
N SER A 78 -4.39 4.12 -17.24
CA SER A 78 -4.57 5.40 -17.93
C SER A 78 -4.31 6.59 -17.01
N ILE A 79 -3.97 7.71 -17.63
CA ILE A 79 -4.03 9.05 -17.05
C ILE A 79 -5.15 9.77 -17.80
N GLU A 80 -6.15 10.24 -17.07
CA GLU A 80 -7.38 10.81 -17.61
C GLU A 80 -7.57 12.21 -17.07
N LYS A 81 -8.11 13.08 -17.93
CA LYS A 81 -8.68 14.35 -17.50
C LYS A 81 -9.98 14.11 -16.73
N LEU A 82 -10.35 15.05 -15.86
CA LEU A 82 -11.62 14.99 -15.14
C LEU A 82 -12.85 15.09 -16.06
N ASP A 83 -12.67 15.59 -17.29
CA ASP A 83 -13.71 15.62 -18.34
C ASP A 83 -13.85 14.30 -19.12
N GLY A 84 -13.08 13.26 -18.76
CA GLY A 84 -13.12 11.94 -19.39
C GLY A 84 -12.16 11.75 -20.55
N ARG A 85 -11.43 12.78 -21.00
CA ARG A 85 -10.41 12.61 -22.05
C ARG A 85 -9.21 11.84 -21.52
N VAL A 86 -8.77 10.82 -22.26
CA VAL A 86 -7.53 10.09 -21.97
C VAL A 86 -6.34 10.96 -22.40
N VAL A 87 -5.40 11.19 -21.49
CA VAL A 87 -4.13 11.89 -21.75
C VAL A 87 -3.08 10.90 -22.25
N ALA A 88 -3.00 9.74 -21.60
CA ALA A 88 -2.11 8.64 -21.97
C ALA A 88 -2.66 7.34 -21.39
N GLU A 89 -2.42 6.22 -22.06
CA GLU A 89 -2.79 4.90 -21.55
C GLU A 89 -1.82 3.82 -22.01
N ARG A 90 -1.83 2.70 -21.30
CA ARG A 90 -1.04 1.51 -21.61
C ARG A 90 -1.77 0.25 -21.18
N ASP A 91 -1.92 -0.66 -22.12
CA ASP A 91 -2.35 -2.04 -21.85
C ASP A 91 -1.15 -2.90 -21.44
N GLN A 92 -1.44 -3.94 -20.66
CA GLN A 92 -0.47 -4.86 -20.08
C GLN A 92 0.75 -4.13 -19.47
N PRO A 93 0.53 -3.13 -18.60
CA PRO A 93 1.60 -2.26 -18.11
C PRO A 93 2.74 -3.00 -17.40
N ARG A 94 2.49 -4.18 -16.83
CA ARG A 94 3.55 -5.03 -16.29
C ARG A 94 4.66 -5.35 -17.30
N LYS A 95 4.33 -5.43 -18.59
CA LYS A 95 5.31 -5.72 -19.66
C LYS A 95 6.31 -4.58 -19.86
N SER A 96 5.97 -3.32 -19.54
CA SER A 96 6.94 -2.21 -19.66
C SER A 96 8.13 -2.38 -18.72
N PHE A 97 7.97 -3.12 -17.63
CA PHE A 97 9.03 -3.36 -16.65
C PHE A 97 10.03 -4.46 -17.06
N SER A 98 9.80 -5.15 -18.18
CA SER A 98 10.72 -6.20 -18.65
C SER A 98 12.07 -5.59 -19.04
N GLY A 99 13.14 -6.03 -18.39
CA GLY A 99 14.49 -5.49 -18.61
C GLY A 99 14.77 -4.18 -17.87
N HIS A 100 13.88 -3.73 -16.99
CA HIS A 100 14.17 -2.63 -16.09
C HIS A 100 15.18 -3.06 -15.01
N GLU A 101 16.22 -2.26 -14.87
CA GLU A 101 17.16 -2.28 -13.75
C GLU A 101 16.76 -1.26 -12.68
N LEU A 102 17.52 -1.21 -11.59
CA LEU A 102 17.24 -0.29 -10.47
C LEU A 102 17.21 1.17 -10.91
N ASP A 103 18.11 1.59 -11.80
CA ASP A 103 18.27 2.97 -12.28
C ASP A 103 17.54 3.26 -13.59
N THR A 104 16.86 2.28 -14.20
CA THR A 104 16.05 2.53 -15.39
C THR A 104 14.97 3.57 -15.07
N PRO A 105 14.96 4.73 -15.77
CA PRO A 105 13.99 5.79 -15.53
C PRO A 105 12.57 5.32 -15.78
N TRP A 106 11.62 5.89 -15.04
CA TRP A 106 10.20 5.66 -15.28
C TRP A 106 9.61 6.75 -16.14
N ASP A 107 8.62 6.38 -16.95
CA ASP A 107 7.69 7.33 -17.52
C ASP A 107 6.45 7.55 -16.59
N PRO A 108 5.56 8.52 -16.92
CA PRO A 108 4.39 8.79 -16.08
C PRO A 108 3.46 7.58 -15.90
N LEU A 109 3.35 6.69 -16.89
CA LEU A 109 2.48 5.52 -16.85
C LEU A 109 3.11 4.39 -16.00
N ASP A 110 4.42 4.24 -16.00
CA ASP A 110 5.13 3.33 -15.08
C ASP A 110 4.88 3.75 -13.63
N ARG A 111 5.03 5.06 -13.34
CA ARG A 111 4.74 5.62 -12.01
C ARG A 111 3.27 5.46 -11.64
N ALA A 112 2.35 5.66 -12.59
CA ALA A 112 0.91 5.52 -12.35
C ALA A 112 0.55 4.06 -12.01
N TYR A 113 1.07 3.11 -12.80
CA TYR A 113 0.87 1.68 -12.58
C TYR A 113 1.47 1.21 -11.25
N PHE A 114 2.72 1.60 -10.96
CA PHE A 114 3.38 1.28 -9.70
C PHE A 114 2.56 1.73 -8.49
N ASN A 115 2.13 2.99 -8.48
CA ASN A 115 1.32 3.52 -7.40
C ASN A 115 -0.03 2.80 -7.27
N GLY A 116 -0.67 2.47 -8.41
CA GLY A 116 -1.95 1.77 -8.44
C GLY A 116 -1.88 0.42 -7.73
N TYR A 117 -1.00 -0.48 -8.17
CA TYR A 117 -0.94 -1.82 -7.57
C TYR A 117 -0.39 -1.78 -6.14
N ALA A 118 0.58 -0.91 -5.85
CA ALA A 118 1.19 -0.83 -4.53
C ALA A 118 0.18 -0.36 -3.48
N LEU A 119 -0.50 0.77 -3.74
CA LEU A 119 -1.47 1.31 -2.79
C LEU A 119 -2.75 0.47 -2.72
N TRP A 120 -3.18 -0.15 -3.83
CA TRP A 120 -4.23 -1.16 -3.78
C TRP A 120 -3.83 -2.29 -2.83
N THR A 121 -2.63 -2.85 -2.97
CA THR A 121 -2.14 -3.94 -2.09
C THR A 121 -2.11 -3.50 -0.63
N TYR A 122 -1.55 -2.32 -0.33
CA TYR A 122 -1.41 -1.87 1.06
C TYR A 122 -2.76 -1.59 1.73
N LEU A 123 -3.69 -0.97 1.01
CA LEU A 123 -5.00 -0.61 1.57
C LEU A 123 -6.00 -1.78 1.60
N THR A 124 -5.72 -2.86 0.87
CA THR A 124 -6.51 -4.10 0.91
C THR A 124 -5.89 -5.19 1.76
N THR A 125 -4.66 -5.03 2.25
CA THR A 125 -4.03 -5.96 3.21
C THR A 125 -4.66 -5.77 4.60
N PRO A 126 -5.02 -6.85 5.32
CA PRO A 126 -4.78 -8.27 5.04
C PRO A 126 -5.85 -8.97 4.19
N PHE A 127 -6.97 -8.31 3.91
CA PHE A 127 -8.14 -8.92 3.27
C PHE A 127 -7.88 -9.51 1.88
N LEU A 128 -6.94 -8.95 1.10
CA LEU A 128 -6.59 -9.55 -0.20
C LEU A 128 -6.14 -11.01 -0.09
N LEU A 129 -5.56 -11.42 1.05
CA LEU A 129 -5.11 -12.79 1.28
C LEU A 129 -6.27 -13.79 1.43
N SER A 130 -7.50 -13.29 1.60
CA SER A 130 -8.72 -14.09 1.63
C SER A 130 -9.45 -14.15 0.28
N MET A 131 -8.96 -13.42 -0.73
CA MET A 131 -9.60 -13.38 -2.06
C MET A 131 -9.37 -14.70 -2.84
N PRO A 132 -10.27 -15.02 -3.79
CA PRO A 132 -10.05 -16.13 -4.72
C PRO A 132 -8.69 -16.03 -5.42
N GLY A 133 -7.99 -17.15 -5.56
CA GLY A 133 -6.67 -17.21 -6.20
C GLY A 133 -5.49 -17.17 -5.23
N PHE A 134 -5.71 -16.84 -3.95
CA PHE A 134 -4.67 -16.95 -2.90
C PHE A 134 -4.75 -18.30 -2.18
N THR A 135 -3.59 -18.93 -1.99
CA THR A 135 -3.40 -20.02 -1.04
C THR A 135 -2.41 -19.56 0.01
N VAL A 136 -2.83 -19.55 1.27
CA VAL A 136 -2.01 -19.09 2.39
C VAL A 136 -1.65 -20.30 3.25
N THR A 137 -0.36 -20.46 3.51
CA THR A 137 0.19 -21.49 4.41
C THR A 137 0.91 -20.78 5.54
N GLU A 138 0.57 -21.14 6.78
CA GLU A 138 1.29 -20.68 7.96
C GLU A 138 2.68 -21.34 8.02
N ILE A 139 3.68 -20.57 8.41
CA ILE A 139 5.04 -21.02 8.63
C ILE A 139 5.38 -20.95 10.12
N GLU A 140 6.49 -21.57 10.52
CA GLU A 140 7.02 -21.41 11.87
C GLU A 140 7.24 -19.93 12.23
N PRO A 141 6.99 -19.52 13.49
CA PRO A 141 7.15 -18.13 13.91
C PRO A 141 8.52 -17.56 13.54
N TRP A 142 8.50 -16.44 12.82
CA TRP A 142 9.72 -15.72 12.46
C TRP A 142 10.29 -14.96 13.66
N ARG A 143 11.61 -15.05 13.86
CA ARG A 143 12.34 -14.27 14.86
C ARG A 143 13.26 -13.28 14.17
N GLU A 144 12.94 -11.99 14.29
CA GLU A 144 13.82 -10.92 13.83
C GLU A 144 14.75 -10.49 14.98
N GLY A 145 16.01 -10.94 14.93
CA GLY A 145 16.97 -10.68 16.00
C GLY A 145 16.56 -11.30 17.34
N ASP A 146 16.62 -10.51 18.42
CA ASP A 146 16.30 -10.95 19.79
C ASP A 146 14.82 -10.76 20.17
N GLU A 147 13.96 -10.33 19.24
CA GLU A 147 12.54 -10.13 19.51
C GLU A 147 11.86 -11.49 19.71
N ARG A 148 11.28 -11.70 20.91
CA ARG A 148 10.56 -12.93 21.25
C ARG A 148 9.07 -12.69 21.03
N PRO A 149 8.39 -13.52 20.20
CA PRO A 149 6.94 -13.52 20.18
C PRO A 149 6.41 -13.83 21.59
N PRO A 150 5.31 -13.19 22.03
CA PRO A 150 4.76 -13.44 23.35
C PRO A 150 4.43 -14.92 23.51
N SER A 151 5.03 -15.56 24.51
CA SER A 151 4.85 -16.97 24.80
C SER A 151 3.71 -17.18 25.81
N GLY A 152 2.57 -17.69 25.35
CA GLY A 152 1.53 -18.27 26.21
C GLY A 152 0.10 -17.72 25.98
N PRO A 153 -0.95 -18.53 26.26
CA PRO A 153 -2.32 -18.09 26.19
C PRO A 153 -2.69 -17.36 27.49
N GLY A 154 -2.96 -16.06 27.42
CA GLY A 154 -3.60 -15.33 28.51
C GLY A 154 -2.79 -14.18 29.08
N SER A 155 -3.11 -12.98 28.59
CA SER A 155 -3.33 -11.70 29.31
C SER A 155 -2.90 -10.54 28.40
N GLY A 156 -3.63 -10.37 27.31
CA GLY A 156 -3.41 -9.29 26.36
C GLY A 156 -3.99 -7.98 26.86
N ASP A 157 -3.29 -7.29 27.75
CA ASP A 157 -3.42 -5.84 27.85
C ASP A 157 -2.55 -5.23 26.76
N CYS A 158 -3.12 -5.13 25.56
CA CYS A 158 -2.61 -4.25 24.52
C CYS A 158 -3.25 -2.88 24.79
N PRO A 159 -2.54 -1.86 25.31
CA PRO A 159 -3.16 -0.57 25.51
C PRO A 159 -3.43 0.04 24.14
N HIS A 160 -4.69 -0.05 23.71
CA HIS A 160 -5.23 0.72 22.60
C HIS A 160 -4.96 2.19 22.86
N ARG A 161 -4.01 2.76 22.10
CA ARG A 161 -3.94 4.20 21.90
C ARG A 161 -3.93 4.48 20.40
N PHE A 162 -5.13 4.43 19.82
CA PHE A 162 -5.41 5.14 18.57
C PHE A 162 -5.12 6.62 18.80
N GLY A 163 -4.06 7.12 18.15
CA GLY A 163 -3.56 8.47 18.31
C GLY A 163 -2.98 9.03 17.01
N ARG A 164 -3.86 9.61 16.20
CA ARG A 164 -3.66 10.55 15.06
C ARG A 164 -3.23 9.96 13.69
N PRO A 165 -3.72 10.54 12.57
CA PRO A 165 -3.63 9.96 11.24
C PRO A 165 -2.18 10.00 10.74
N GLY A 166 -1.55 8.81 10.73
CA GLY A 166 -0.17 8.63 10.33
C GLY A 166 -0.03 8.48 8.83
N VAL A 167 0.89 9.26 8.27
CA VAL A 167 1.44 9.10 6.91
C VAL A 167 2.03 7.70 6.78
N TRP A 168 1.56 6.94 5.78
CA TRP A 168 2.03 5.59 5.48
C TRP A 168 3.26 5.67 4.57
N TRP A 169 4.40 5.22 5.08
CA TRP A 169 5.63 5.03 4.29
C TRP A 169 5.69 3.59 3.81
N ALA A 170 5.64 3.40 2.49
CA ALA A 170 5.91 2.12 1.88
C ALA A 170 7.01 2.30 0.82
N GLY A 171 8.22 1.92 1.21
CA GLY A 171 9.41 1.88 0.37
C GLY A 171 10.40 0.94 1.03
N GLY A 172 10.60 -0.24 0.43
CA GLY A 172 11.52 -1.23 0.91
C GLY A 172 12.96 -0.72 0.85
N SER A 173 13.62 -0.71 2.00
CA SER A 173 15.04 -1.05 2.25
C SER A 173 15.43 -0.47 3.61
N ARG A 174 15.55 -1.35 4.60
CA ARG A 174 16.20 -1.17 5.91
C ARG A 174 16.54 0.27 6.32
N LEU A 175 15.69 0.88 7.13
CA LEU A 175 16.09 1.90 8.11
C LEU A 175 15.15 1.76 9.32
N LEU A 176 15.54 0.89 10.26
CA LEU A 176 14.92 0.80 11.58
C LEU A 176 15.03 2.16 12.27
N PRO A 177 13.94 2.75 12.81
CA PRO A 177 14.07 3.83 13.76
C PRO A 177 14.65 3.25 15.06
N ARG A 178 15.92 3.55 15.36
CA ARG A 178 16.46 3.38 16.71
C ARG A 178 15.67 4.27 17.66
N CYS A 179 14.71 3.71 18.39
CA CYS A 179 14.12 4.34 19.56
C CYS A 179 15.19 4.41 20.67
N ARG A 180 15.94 5.52 20.73
CA ARG A 180 16.67 5.88 21.96
C ARG A 180 15.65 6.37 22.99
N ARG A 181 15.53 5.68 24.12
CA ARG A 181 14.90 6.23 25.33
C ARG A 181 15.64 7.52 25.71
N ARG A 182 14.99 8.68 25.62
CA ARG A 182 15.39 9.87 26.38
C ARG A 182 14.98 9.61 27.84
N THR A 183 15.94 9.30 28.69
CA THR A 183 15.80 9.51 30.14
C THR A 183 15.79 11.01 30.40
N VAL A 184 14.68 11.54 30.89
CA VAL A 184 14.60 12.88 31.47
C VAL A 184 15.12 12.77 32.92
N PRO A 185 16.10 13.58 33.36
CA PRO A 185 16.49 13.62 34.78
C PRO A 185 15.38 14.28 35.61
N ARG A 186 15.25 13.83 36.86
CA ARG A 186 14.31 14.35 37.86
C ARG A 186 14.49 15.84 38.12
#